data_AF-A0A4Y9XP25-F1
#
_entry.id   AF-A0A4Y9XP25-F1
#
_cell.length_a   1.000
_cell.length_b   1.000
_cell.length_c   1.000
_cell.angle_alpha   90.00
_cell.angle_beta   90.00
_cell.angle_gamma   90.00
#
_symmetry.space_group_name_H-M   'P 1'
#
loop_
_entity.id
_entity.type
_entity.pdbx_description
1 polymer ?
#
loop_
_entity_poly.entity_id
_entity_poly.type
_entity_poly.pdbx_seq_one_letter_code
_entity_poly.pdbx_strand_id
1 'polypeptide(L)'
;MRSAITWSGFDNFYYLFTHEDSRDQFDDPYDMKVIQAVFRTPAEGESSEARERRELYNRKNEFFEATSFAELLEDVTDAHDKDRLGRKTDEMRMTYANLMDEQRKNKIGFALE
;
A
#
# COMPACT_ATOMS: atom_id res chain seq x y z
N MET A 1 10.06 -6.63 -3.32
CA MET A 1 8.81 -7.19 -3.88
C MET A 1 8.42 -6.58 -5.23
N ARG A 2 8.52 -5.25 -5.42
CA ARG A 2 8.08 -4.61 -6.68
C ARG A 2 9.06 -4.70 -7.85
N SER A 3 10.35 -4.93 -7.58
CA SER A 3 11.31 -5.30 -8.63
C SER A 3 10.86 -6.56 -9.38
N ALA A 4 10.33 -7.57 -8.68
CA ALA A 4 9.84 -8.79 -9.33
C ALA A 4 8.68 -8.53 -10.31
N ILE A 5 7.83 -7.53 -10.03
CA ILE A 5 6.76 -7.08 -10.94
C ILE A 5 7.39 -6.52 -12.22
N THR A 6 8.39 -5.64 -12.09
CA THR A 6 9.15 -5.10 -13.22
C THR A 6 9.87 -6.18 -14.02
N TRP A 7 10.54 -7.13 -13.35
CA TRP A 7 11.21 -8.26 -14.02
C TRP A 7 10.24 -9.19 -14.75
N SER A 8 8.96 -9.18 -14.35
CA SER A 8 7.89 -9.91 -15.03
C SER A 8 7.35 -9.16 -16.26
N GLY A 9 7.89 -7.98 -16.58
CA GLY A 9 7.53 -7.18 -17.75
C GLY A 9 6.39 -6.19 -17.52
N PHE A 10 5.94 -6.00 -16.28
CA PHE A 10 4.90 -5.00 -15.97
C PHE A 10 5.54 -3.65 -15.61
N ASP A 11 5.11 -2.60 -16.31
CA ASP A 11 5.50 -1.20 -16.10
C ASP A 11 4.44 -0.39 -15.35
N ASN A 12 3.28 -0.99 -15.07
CA ASN A 12 2.23 -0.35 -14.29
C ASN A 12 1.51 -1.36 -13.41
N PHE A 13 1.02 -0.89 -12.27
CA PHE A 13 0.13 -1.69 -11.45
C PHE A 13 -0.76 -0.83 -10.57
N TYR A 14 -1.91 -1.41 -10.23
CA TYR A 14 -2.93 -0.77 -9.42
C TYR A 14 -3.09 -1.52 -8.11
N TYR A 15 -3.27 -0.77 -7.02
CA TYR A 15 -3.37 -1.35 -5.69
C TYR A 15 -4.53 -0.76 -4.89
N LEU A 16 -5.18 -1.62 -4.11
CA LEU A 16 -6.36 -1.26 -3.32
C LEU A 16 -5.98 -0.52 -2.02
N PHE A 17 -4.96 -1.02 -1.29
CA PHE A 17 -4.54 -0.46 -0.02
C PHE A 17 -3.21 0.27 -0.16
N THR A 18 -3.15 1.51 0.33
CA THR A 18 -1.88 2.22 0.49
C THR A 18 -1.08 1.63 1.67
N HIS A 19 0.20 1.99 1.80
CA HIS A 19 0.98 1.63 2.98
C HIS A 19 0.43 2.24 4.28
N GLU A 20 -0.23 3.39 4.16
CA GLU A 20 -0.87 4.08 5.27
C GLU A 20 -2.17 3.37 5.66
N ASP A 21 -2.99 2.95 4.68
CA ASP A 21 -4.18 2.14 4.90
C ASP A 21 -3.83 0.83 5.63
N SER A 22 -2.72 0.19 5.23
CA SER A 22 -2.24 -1.05 5.82
C SER A 22 -1.88 -0.90 7.30
N ARG A 23 -1.19 0.20 7.64
CA ARG A 23 -0.85 0.53 9.04
C ARG A 23 -2.11 0.64 9.90
N ASP A 24 -3.10 1.39 9.42
CA ASP A 24 -4.28 1.77 10.22
C ASP A 24 -5.33 0.66 10.27
N GLN A 25 -5.40 -0.22 9.26
CA GLN A 25 -6.41 -1.29 9.18
C GLN A 25 -5.94 -2.64 9.72
N PHE A 26 -4.64 -2.94 9.73
CA PHE A 26 -4.17 -4.28 10.07
C PHE A 26 -3.53 -4.42 11.46
N ASP A 27 -3.31 -3.30 12.16
CA ASP A 27 -2.87 -3.27 13.57
C ASP A 27 -1.64 -4.14 13.85
N ASP A 28 -0.76 -4.27 12.84
CA ASP A 28 0.54 -4.94 12.98
C ASP A 28 1.57 -3.90 13.43
N PRO A 29 2.03 -3.94 14.69
CA PRO A 29 2.98 -2.97 15.23
C PRO A 29 4.36 -3.02 14.56
N TYR A 30 4.63 -4.03 13.72
CA TYR A 30 5.90 -4.21 13.03
C TYR A 30 5.84 -3.83 11.55
N ASP A 31 4.68 -3.82 10.89
CA ASP A 31 4.59 -3.59 9.43
C ASP A 31 5.17 -2.22 9.04
N MET A 32 4.77 -1.15 9.75
CA MET A 32 5.30 0.19 9.52
C MET A 32 6.82 0.28 9.82
N LYS A 33 7.33 -0.49 10.79
CA LYS A 33 8.78 -0.55 11.07
C LYS A 33 9.54 -1.24 9.95
N VAL A 34 9.00 -2.34 9.41
CA VAL A 34 9.57 -3.06 8.29
C VAL A 34 9.57 -2.20 7.03
N ILE A 35 8.46 -1.55 6.70
CA ILE A 35 8.35 -0.63 5.56
C ILE A 35 9.38 0.49 5.69
N GLN A 36 9.48 1.13 6.86
CA GLN A 36 10.50 2.17 7.07
C GLN A 36 11.93 1.62 6.94
N ALA A 37 12.22 0.44 7.49
CA ALA A 37 13.55 -0.18 7.40
C ALA A 37 13.94 -0.52 5.95
N VAL A 38 12.98 -0.94 5.12
CA VAL A 38 13.20 -1.29 3.71
C VAL A 38 13.39 -0.06 2.84
N PHE A 39 12.60 1.01 3.06
CA PHE A 39 12.56 2.15 2.14
C PHE A 39 13.31 3.41 2.60
N ARG A 40 13.54 3.59 3.91
CA ARG A 40 14.27 4.75 4.46
C ARG A 40 15.70 4.38 4.84
N THR A 41 16.44 3.83 3.89
CA THR A 41 17.88 3.59 4.05
C THR A 41 18.61 4.93 4.20
N PRO A 42 19.57 5.05 5.14
CA PRO A 42 20.33 6.27 5.34
C PRO A 42 21.13 6.65 4.08
N ALA A 43 21.15 7.93 3.73
CA ALA A 43 22.10 8.48 2.77
C ALA A 43 23.28 9.18 3.49
N GLU A 44 24.46 9.19 2.86
CA GLU A 44 25.64 9.85 3.43
C GLU A 44 25.38 11.36 3.58
N GLY A 45 25.67 11.89 4.78
CA GLY A 45 25.43 13.31 5.10
C GLY A 45 23.96 13.68 5.37
N GLU A 46 23.04 12.72 5.36
CA GLU A 46 21.61 12.95 5.64
C GLU A 46 21.33 13.02 7.14
N SER A 47 20.56 14.02 7.57
CA SER A 47 20.11 14.11 8.97
C SER A 47 18.95 13.15 9.26
N SER A 48 18.75 12.80 10.53
CA SER A 48 17.61 12.00 10.99
C SER A 48 16.26 12.58 10.55
N GLU A 49 16.11 13.90 10.68
CA GLU A 49 14.86 14.61 10.37
C GLU A 49 14.61 14.66 8.87
N ALA A 50 15.67 14.79 8.05
CA ALA A 50 15.56 14.71 6.60
C ALA A 50 15.09 13.32 6.16
N ARG A 51 15.63 12.27 6.78
CA ARG A 51 15.25 10.88 6.51
C ARG A 51 13.79 10.58 6.86
N GLU A 52 13.29 11.13 7.96
CA GLU A 52 11.90 10.95 8.40
C GLU A 52 10.87 11.63 7.49
N ARG A 53 11.25 12.70 6.79
CA ARG A 53 10.39 13.40 5.83
C ARG A 53 10.36 12.76 4.45
N ARG A 54 11.25 11.80 4.16
CA ARG A 54 11.24 11.11 2.86
C ARG A 54 9.97 10.30 2.69
N GLU A 55 9.38 10.43 1.51
CA GLU A 55 8.33 9.53 1.06
C GLU A 55 8.83 8.09 1.15
N LEU A 56 7.99 7.22 1.71
CA LEU A 56 8.33 5.81 1.89
C LEU A 56 8.43 5.07 0.57
N TYR A 57 7.88 5.61 -0.52
CA TYR A 57 7.70 4.82 -1.72
C TYR A 57 7.73 5.66 -3.00
N ASN A 58 8.72 5.38 -3.85
CA ASN A 58 8.83 6.01 -5.16
C ASN A 58 7.87 5.35 -6.17
N ARG A 59 6.61 5.78 -6.12
CA ARG A 59 5.50 5.21 -6.90
C ARG A 59 5.55 5.52 -8.40
N LYS A 60 6.29 6.55 -8.81
CA LYS A 60 6.49 6.92 -10.22
C LYS A 60 7.99 7.01 -10.50
N ASN A 61 8.53 6.06 -11.23
CA ASN A 61 9.96 6.01 -11.55
C ASN A 61 10.17 5.52 -12.99
N GLU A 62 11.43 5.41 -13.41
CA GLU A 62 11.80 5.02 -14.78
C GLU A 62 11.35 3.59 -15.17
N PHE A 63 11.03 2.75 -14.20
CA PHE A 63 10.67 1.34 -14.41
C PHE A 63 9.17 1.09 -14.34
N PHE A 64 8.45 1.83 -13.49
CA PHE A 64 7.02 1.64 -13.35
C PHE A 64 6.27 2.87 -12.80
N GLU A 65 4.95 2.84 -13.03
CA GLU A 65 3.96 3.68 -12.36
C GLU A 65 2.98 2.86 -11.52
N ALA A 66 2.78 3.30 -10.28
CA ALA A 66 1.88 2.68 -9.33
C ALA A 66 0.77 3.65 -8.93
N THR A 67 -0.48 3.25 -9.15
CA THR A 67 -1.65 4.09 -8.88
C THR A 67 -2.61 3.39 -7.94
N SER A 68 -3.07 4.10 -6.91
CA SER A 68 -4.06 3.55 -5.98
C SER A 68 -5.47 3.60 -6.57
N PHE A 69 -6.36 2.73 -6.08
CA PHE A 69 -7.79 2.80 -6.45
C PHE A 69 -8.42 4.14 -6.03
N ALA A 70 -7.96 4.75 -4.94
CA ALA A 70 -8.43 6.07 -4.51
C ALA A 70 -8.11 7.15 -5.56
N GLU A 71 -6.88 7.17 -6.07
CA GLU A 71 -6.49 8.08 -7.15
C GLU A 71 -7.28 7.82 -8.44
N LEU A 72 -7.51 6.55 -8.80
CA LEU A 72 -8.35 6.23 -9.95
C LEU A 72 -9.78 6.76 -9.82
N LEU A 73 -10.35 6.74 -8.60
CA LEU A 73 -11.69 7.28 -8.34
C LEU A 73 -11.73 8.80 -8.42
N GLU A 74 -10.63 9.48 -8.10
CA GLU A 74 -10.53 10.94 -8.26
C GLU A 74 -10.67 11.36 -9.72
N ASP A 75 -10.08 10.59 -10.63
CA ASP A 75 -10.10 10.80 -12.08
C ASP A 75 -11.46 10.48 -12.75
N VAL A 76 -12.40 9.83 -12.04
CA VAL A 76 -13.74 9.55 -12.58
C VAL A 76 -14.58 10.84 -12.58
N THR A 77 -14.89 11.34 -13.77
CA THR A 77 -15.63 12.60 -13.94
C THR A 77 -17.15 12.44 -13.85
N ASP A 78 -17.68 11.28 -14.24
CA ASP A 78 -19.11 11.01 -14.14
C ASP A 78 -19.51 10.70 -12.69
N ALA A 79 -20.46 11.46 -12.15
CA ALA A 79 -20.83 11.36 -10.74
C ALA A 79 -21.49 10.01 -10.39
N HIS A 80 -22.26 9.44 -11.31
CA HIS A 80 -22.94 8.16 -11.09
C HIS A 80 -21.93 7.00 -11.10
N ASP A 81 -21.01 6.98 -12.04
CA ASP A 81 -19.94 5.99 -12.08
C ASP A 81 -18.97 6.15 -10.90
N LYS A 82 -18.65 7.38 -10.48
CA LYS A 82 -17.82 7.63 -9.30
C LYS A 82 -18.45 7.05 -8.04
N ASP A 83 -19.74 7.26 -7.82
CA ASP A 83 -20.47 6.66 -6.68
C ASP A 83 -20.49 5.13 -6.77
N ARG A 84 -20.84 4.58 -7.94
CA ARG A 84 -20.93 3.13 -8.15
C ARG A 84 -19.58 2.43 -7.93
N LEU A 85 -18.50 2.99 -8.47
CA LEU A 85 -17.15 2.45 -8.34
C LEU A 85 -16.58 2.68 -6.93
N GLY A 86 -16.91 3.79 -6.29
CA GLY A 86 -16.59 4.07 -4.89
C GLY A 86 -17.18 2.99 -3.97
N ARG A 87 -18.49 2.75 -4.06
CA ARG A 87 -19.16 1.69 -3.29
C ARG A 87 -18.54 0.31 -3.50
N LYS A 88 -18.22 -0.04 -4.75
CA LYS A 88 -17.56 -1.32 -5.06
C LYS A 88 -16.17 -1.41 -4.43
N THR A 89 -15.42 -0.31 -4.42
CA THR A 89 -14.10 -0.24 -3.79
C THR A 89 -14.23 -0.44 -2.28
N ASP A 90 -15.22 0.18 -1.64
CA ASP A 90 -15.49 0.01 -0.21
C ASP A 90 -15.91 -1.42 0.13
N GLU A 91 -16.77 -2.04 -0.67
CA GLU A 91 -17.17 -3.46 -0.53
C GLU A 91 -15.95 -4.40 -0.61
N MET A 92 -15.02 -4.14 -1.54
CA MET A 92 -13.78 -4.91 -1.65
C MET A 92 -12.90 -4.74 -0.41
N ARG A 93 -12.76 -3.49 0.09
CA ARG A 93 -11.98 -3.21 1.31
C ARG A 93 -12.59 -3.93 2.52
N MET A 94 -13.90 -3.89 2.69
CA MET A 94 -14.61 -4.58 3.77
C MET A 94 -14.44 -6.10 3.69
N THR A 95 -14.54 -6.67 2.50
CA THR A 95 -14.35 -8.11 2.28
C THR A 95 -12.95 -8.54 2.71
N TYR A 96 -11.93 -7.78 2.33
CA TYR A 96 -10.55 -8.06 2.73
C TYR A 96 -10.34 -7.92 4.24
N ALA A 97 -10.87 -6.85 4.86
CA ALA A 97 -10.79 -6.65 6.30
C ALA A 97 -11.40 -7.84 7.08
N ASN A 98 -12.57 -8.32 6.65
CA ASN A 98 -13.22 -9.49 7.26
C ASN A 98 -12.36 -10.76 7.14
N LEU A 99 -11.75 -11.00 5.97
CA LEU A 99 -10.85 -12.14 5.76
C LEU A 99 -9.62 -12.07 6.67
N MET A 100 -9.03 -10.88 6.83
CA MET A 100 -7.89 -10.68 7.73
C MET A 100 -8.27 -10.94 9.19
N ASP A 101 -9.46 -10.51 9.62
CA ASP A 101 -9.97 -10.78 10.97
C ASP A 101 -10.19 -12.27 11.22
N GLU A 102 -10.70 -13.02 10.24
CA GLU A 102 -10.83 -14.47 10.33
C GLU A 102 -9.46 -15.15 10.41
N GLN A 103 -8.48 -14.74 9.59
CA GLN A 103 -7.12 -15.27 9.64
C GLN A 103 -6.47 -15.02 11.01
N ARG A 104 -6.63 -13.81 11.56
CA ARG A 104 -6.12 -13.43 12.88
C ARG A 104 -6.71 -14.30 13.99
N LYS A 105 -8.04 -14.50 13.98
CA LYS A 105 -8.74 -15.38 14.94
C LYS A 105 -8.24 -16.81 14.87
N ASN A 106 -7.95 -17.30 13.67
CA ASN A 106 -7.49 -18.66 13.44
C ASN A 106 -5.97 -18.85 13.66
N LYS A 107 -5.22 -17.79 14.01
CA LYS A 107 -3.74 -17.80 14.16
C LYS A 107 -2.99 -18.38 12.96
N ILE A 108 -3.58 -18.30 11.77
CA ILE A 108 -2.94 -18.74 10.55
C ILE A 108 -2.09 -17.56 10.07
N GLY A 109 -0.80 -17.54 10.42
CA GLY A 109 0.18 -16.70 9.71
C GLY A 109 0.91 -15.58 10.45
N PHE A 110 1.02 -15.59 11.78
CA PHE A 110 1.99 -14.72 12.48
C PHE A 110 2.99 -15.57 13.26
N ALA A 111 4.03 -16.00 12.56
CA ALA A 111 5.23 -16.59 13.15
C ALA A 111 6.34 -15.55 13.13
N LEU A 112 6.28 -14.60 14.06
CA LEU A 112 7.46 -13.93 14.60
C LEU A 112 7.19 -13.77 16.10
N GLU A 113 7.89 -14.60 16.89
CA GLU A 113 7.97 -14.52 18.36
C GLU A 113 8.60 -13.21 18.82
#